data_AF-A0A1B4LIU9-F1
#
_entry.id   AF-A0A1B4LIU9-F1
#
_cell.length_a   1.000
_cell.length_b   1.000
_cell.length_c   1.000
_cell.angle_alpha   90.00
_cell.angle_beta   90.00
_cell.angle_gamma   90.00
#
_symmetry.space_group_name_H-M   'P 1'
#
loop_
_entity.id
_entity.type
_entity.pdbx_description
1 polymer ?
#
loop_
_entity_poly.entity_id
_entity_poly.type
_entity_poly.pdbx_seq_one_letter_code
_entity_poly.pdbx_strand_id
1 'polypeptide(L)'
;MIPPVTLLDRAQLRTLVPLDVAAIDQIEAAFASLATEAVAMPPILNLALPERHGEVDVKTAYLPRFDSFAIKVSPGFFDNPSLGLPSLNGLMLVLSARTGLTEAVLLDNGYLTAVRTAAAGAVAARRLARADARRAAIVGAGEQARLQLDALMLVRDITHVTVWARDAERAVRFADDARAAHGIDATVARSVHAALADADIAVTTTPSREPLVHAADLHAGLHVTAMGSDAHYKTELAPSVFGAARYFCDRLQQTRVAGELAHAIAAGAVAADAVFPELGEVIAGRREGRTQRDDITICDLTGTGAQDTAIAVLALQRARAARAGTIFHNDLTT
;
A
#
# COMPACT_ATOMS: atom_id res chain seq x y z
N MET A 1 -1.75 12.44 -36.86
CA MET A 1 -2.85 12.81 -35.95
C MET A 1 -2.43 12.39 -34.55
N ILE A 2 -2.57 13.29 -33.57
CA ILE A 2 -2.25 12.96 -32.16
C ILE A 2 -3.33 11.97 -31.69
N PRO A 3 -2.98 10.80 -31.13
CA PRO A 3 -3.97 9.88 -30.58
C PRO A 3 -4.84 10.56 -29.51
N PRO A 4 -6.14 10.25 -29.42
CA PRO A 4 -6.97 10.84 -28.39
C PRO A 4 -6.61 10.32 -26.99
N VAL A 5 -6.96 11.10 -25.98
CA VAL A 5 -6.73 10.80 -24.56
C VAL A 5 -8.00 10.21 -23.94
N THR A 6 -7.90 9.13 -23.19
CA THR A 6 -9.03 8.59 -22.43
C THR A 6 -9.13 9.24 -21.05
N LEU A 7 -10.26 9.87 -20.75
CA LEU A 7 -10.59 10.39 -19.43
C LEU A 7 -11.44 9.37 -18.68
N LEU A 8 -11.03 9.02 -17.46
CA LEU A 8 -11.74 8.07 -16.59
C LEU A 8 -12.06 8.73 -15.25
N ASP A 9 -13.33 8.75 -14.87
CA ASP A 9 -13.75 9.24 -13.56
C ASP A 9 -13.66 8.16 -12.48
N ARG A 10 -13.80 8.58 -11.22
CA ARG A 10 -13.78 7.68 -10.07
C ARG A 10 -14.84 6.58 -10.14
N ALA A 11 -16.04 6.84 -10.63
CA ALA A 11 -17.11 5.85 -10.66
C ALA A 11 -16.78 4.72 -11.65
N GLN A 12 -16.32 5.09 -12.85
CA GLN A 12 -15.83 4.16 -13.85
C GLN A 12 -14.65 3.35 -13.31
N LEU A 13 -13.70 3.99 -12.65
CA LEU A 13 -12.53 3.32 -12.09
C LEU A 13 -12.87 2.32 -10.98
N ARG A 14 -13.88 2.60 -10.14
CA ARG A 14 -14.38 1.64 -9.13
C ARG A 14 -14.97 0.38 -9.76
N THR A 15 -15.66 0.52 -10.89
CA THR A 15 -16.20 -0.62 -11.62
C THR A 15 -15.12 -1.38 -12.38
N LEU A 16 -14.16 -0.67 -12.98
CA LEU A 16 -13.12 -1.27 -13.80
C LEU A 16 -12.02 -1.92 -12.97
N VAL A 17 -11.63 -1.31 -11.85
CA VAL A 17 -10.50 -1.76 -11.02
C VAL A 17 -10.94 -1.95 -9.57
N PRO A 18 -11.88 -2.88 -9.29
CA PRO A 18 -12.15 -3.28 -7.92
C PRO A 18 -10.91 -3.90 -7.29
N LEU A 19 -10.89 -3.94 -5.95
CA LEU A 19 -9.91 -4.74 -5.22
C LEU A 19 -10.24 -6.22 -5.44
N ASP A 20 -9.57 -6.83 -6.40
CA ASP A 20 -9.75 -8.21 -6.81
C ASP A 20 -8.40 -8.94 -6.91
N VAL A 21 -8.43 -10.26 -7.10
CA VAL A 21 -7.21 -11.08 -7.21
C VAL A 21 -6.33 -10.61 -8.36
N ALA A 22 -6.89 -10.17 -9.48
CA ALA A 22 -6.11 -9.70 -10.63
C ALA A 22 -5.40 -8.36 -10.35
N ALA A 23 -5.98 -7.46 -9.54
CA ALA A 23 -5.30 -6.28 -9.03
C ALA A 23 -4.14 -6.68 -8.11
N ILE A 24 -4.32 -7.68 -7.24
CA ILE A 24 -3.24 -8.22 -6.40
C ILE A 24 -2.12 -8.81 -7.27
N ASP A 25 -2.45 -9.64 -8.24
CA ASP A 25 -1.48 -10.28 -9.15
C ASP A 25 -0.69 -9.23 -9.97
N GLN A 26 -1.36 -8.16 -10.40
CA GLN A 26 -0.71 -7.06 -11.11
C GLN A 26 0.29 -6.32 -10.22
N ILE A 27 -0.06 -6.05 -8.96
CA ILE A 27 0.86 -5.43 -7.99
C ILE A 27 2.01 -6.37 -7.64
N GLU A 28 1.75 -7.67 -7.51
CA GLU A 28 2.77 -8.69 -7.29
C GLU A 28 3.80 -8.76 -8.42
N ALA A 29 3.32 -8.71 -9.67
CA ALA A 29 4.19 -8.67 -10.82
C ALA A 29 5.00 -7.36 -10.90
N ALA A 30 4.47 -6.24 -10.41
CA ALA A 30 5.22 -4.98 -10.29
C ALA A 30 6.35 -5.09 -9.25
N PHE A 31 6.10 -5.74 -8.11
CA PHE A 31 7.15 -6.06 -7.15
C PHE A 31 8.24 -6.95 -7.76
N ALA A 32 7.86 -8.01 -8.48
CA ALA A 32 8.83 -8.86 -9.17
C ALA A 32 9.71 -8.03 -10.12
N SER A 33 9.08 -7.11 -10.89
CA SER A 33 9.78 -6.23 -11.84
C SER A 33 10.86 -5.38 -11.16
N LEU A 34 10.61 -4.88 -9.94
CA LEU A 34 11.60 -4.12 -9.17
C LEU A 34 12.90 -4.90 -8.88
N ALA A 35 12.82 -6.23 -8.87
CA ALA A 35 13.99 -7.10 -8.74
C ALA A 35 14.51 -7.58 -10.10
N THR A 36 13.64 -7.87 -11.06
CA THR A 36 13.99 -8.62 -12.28
C THR A 36 14.20 -7.77 -13.53
N GLU A 37 13.73 -6.53 -13.55
CA GLU A 37 13.77 -5.64 -14.71
C GLU A 37 14.57 -4.37 -14.41
N ALA A 38 14.99 -3.68 -15.47
CA ALA A 38 15.64 -2.37 -15.38
C ALA A 38 14.62 -1.26 -15.11
N VAL A 39 13.95 -1.32 -13.95
CA VAL A 39 12.94 -0.33 -13.55
C VAL A 39 13.61 1.02 -13.28
N ALA A 40 13.16 2.06 -13.98
CA ALA A 40 13.55 3.42 -13.68
C ALA A 40 12.52 4.03 -12.72
N MET A 41 12.95 4.34 -11.49
CA MET A 41 12.09 4.92 -10.46
C MET A 41 12.83 6.08 -9.78
N PRO A 42 12.51 7.34 -10.11
CA PRO A 42 13.13 8.49 -9.45
C PRO A 42 12.69 8.60 -7.98
N PRO A 43 13.41 9.38 -7.16
CA PRO A 43 12.97 9.74 -5.82
C PRO A 43 11.58 10.38 -5.83
N ILE A 44 10.86 10.23 -4.72
CA ILE A 44 9.56 10.88 -4.51
C ILE A 44 9.77 12.40 -4.49
N LEU A 45 8.99 13.12 -5.30
CA LEU A 45 8.90 14.57 -5.17
C LEU A 45 7.82 14.88 -4.14
N ASN A 46 8.23 15.48 -3.01
CA ASN A 46 7.33 16.02 -2.00
C ASN A 46 7.38 17.55 -2.07
N LEU A 47 6.23 18.19 -2.26
CA LEU A 47 6.07 19.63 -2.22
C LEU A 47 5.27 20.00 -0.97
N ALA A 48 5.94 20.53 0.05
CA ALA A 48 5.28 21.03 1.25
C ALA A 48 4.65 22.42 1.01
N LEU A 49 3.43 22.63 1.50
CA LEU A 49 2.72 23.91 1.57
C LEU A 49 2.35 24.22 3.03
N PRO A 50 3.32 24.62 3.88
CA PRO A 50 3.10 24.76 5.32
C PRO A 50 1.97 25.73 5.68
N GLU A 51 1.87 26.86 4.98
CA GLU A 51 0.84 27.88 5.19
C GLU A 51 -0.60 27.39 4.92
N ARG A 52 -0.73 26.26 4.21
CA ARG A 52 -2.02 25.64 3.87
C ARG A 52 -2.25 24.31 4.58
N HIS A 53 -1.34 23.94 5.50
CA HIS A 53 -1.28 22.59 6.07
C HIS A 53 -1.45 21.53 4.99
N GLY A 54 -0.73 21.72 3.88
CA GLY A 54 -0.86 20.90 2.69
C GLY A 54 0.47 20.35 2.22
N GLU A 55 0.41 19.30 1.44
CA GLU A 55 1.54 18.69 0.75
C GLU A 55 1.08 18.06 -0.57
N VAL A 56 2.00 17.90 -1.51
CA VAL A 56 1.75 17.18 -2.77
C VAL A 56 2.88 16.21 -3.01
N ASP A 57 2.53 14.92 -3.11
CA ASP A 57 3.46 13.88 -3.50
C ASP A 57 3.28 13.49 -4.97
N VAL A 58 4.39 13.46 -5.70
CA VAL A 58 4.45 12.96 -7.06
C VAL A 58 5.35 11.72 -7.12
N LYS A 59 4.79 10.61 -7.61
CA LYS A 59 5.48 9.33 -7.77
C LYS A 59 5.34 8.84 -9.20
N THR A 60 6.39 8.22 -9.73
CA THR A 60 6.38 7.59 -11.06
C THR A 60 7.38 6.45 -11.12
N ALA A 61 7.17 5.50 -12.02
CA ALA A 61 8.18 4.54 -12.42
C ALA A 61 7.92 4.08 -13.85
N TYR A 62 8.98 3.78 -14.58
CA TYR A 62 8.90 3.05 -15.85
C TYR A 62 9.30 1.60 -15.63
N LEU A 63 8.39 0.68 -15.96
CA LEU A 63 8.62 -0.76 -15.94
C LEU A 63 8.72 -1.24 -17.40
N PRO A 64 9.85 -1.80 -17.85
CA PRO A 64 10.06 -2.21 -19.24
C PRO A 64 9.00 -3.16 -19.82
N ARG A 65 8.33 -3.95 -18.99
CA ARG A 65 7.20 -4.80 -19.40
C ARG A 65 5.95 -4.05 -19.89
N PHE A 66 5.85 -2.74 -19.70
CA PHE A 66 4.73 -1.93 -20.17
C PHE A 66 5.17 -0.94 -21.25
N ASP A 67 4.32 -0.75 -22.25
CA ASP A 67 4.46 0.32 -23.26
C ASP A 67 4.04 1.70 -22.74
N SER A 68 3.69 1.78 -21.46
CA SER A 68 3.21 2.97 -20.77
C SER A 68 3.83 3.09 -19.38
N PHE A 69 3.90 4.30 -18.85
CA PHE A 69 4.22 4.58 -17.45
C PHE A 69 3.18 5.53 -16.86
N ALA A 70 3.11 5.63 -15.53
CA ALA A 70 2.20 6.56 -14.88
C ALA A 70 2.91 7.58 -13.99
N ILE A 71 2.35 8.79 -13.94
CA ILE A 71 2.70 9.81 -12.95
C ILE A 71 1.48 9.96 -12.04
N LYS A 72 1.64 9.57 -10.77
CA LYS A 72 0.65 9.82 -9.72
C LYS A 72 0.90 11.20 -9.12
N VAL A 73 -0.14 12.01 -9.04
CA VAL A 73 -0.14 13.27 -8.28
C VAL A 73 -1.12 13.11 -7.13
N SER A 74 -0.64 13.28 -5.89
CA SER A 74 -1.37 12.98 -4.67
C SER A 74 -1.30 14.14 -3.68
N PRO A 75 -2.19 15.13 -3.79
CA PRO A 75 -2.31 16.20 -2.81
C PRO A 75 -2.97 15.74 -1.50
N GLY A 76 -2.42 16.21 -0.38
CA GLY A 76 -3.02 16.18 0.94
C GLY A 76 -3.20 17.59 1.48
N PHE A 77 -4.42 17.97 1.82
CA PHE A 77 -4.77 19.26 2.42
C PHE A 77 -5.61 19.01 3.66
N PHE A 78 -4.97 19.01 4.83
CA PHE A 78 -5.56 18.41 6.03
C PHE A 78 -6.71 19.23 6.62
N ASP A 79 -6.80 20.52 6.29
CA ASP A 79 -7.88 21.41 6.72
C ASP A 79 -9.13 21.37 5.82
N ASN A 80 -9.08 20.68 4.68
CA ASN A 80 -10.21 20.54 3.74
C ASN A 80 -11.54 20.08 4.37
N PRO A 81 -11.58 19.21 5.40
CA PRO A 81 -12.83 18.82 6.05
C PRO A 81 -13.61 20.01 6.63
N SER A 82 -12.92 21.08 7.05
CA SER A 82 -13.58 22.33 7.51
C SER A 82 -14.31 23.07 6.38
N LEU A 83 -13.96 22.76 5.13
CA LEU A 83 -14.58 23.27 3.90
C LEU A 83 -15.60 22.29 3.31
N GLY A 84 -15.85 21.14 3.96
CA GLY A 84 -16.68 20.08 3.40
C GLY A 84 -16.00 19.28 2.27
N LEU A 85 -14.68 19.36 2.14
CA LEU A 85 -13.89 18.66 1.12
C LEU A 85 -13.06 17.51 1.74
N PRO A 86 -12.70 16.47 0.96
CA PRO A 86 -11.78 15.43 1.42
C PRO A 86 -10.37 15.97 1.69
N SER A 87 -9.70 15.46 2.74
CA SER A 87 -8.29 15.81 3.04
C SER A 87 -7.31 15.27 2.01
N LEU A 88 -7.63 14.15 1.38
CA LEU A 88 -6.80 13.53 0.34
C LEU A 88 -7.57 13.53 -0.96
N ASN A 89 -6.87 13.85 -2.05
CA ASN A 89 -7.33 13.62 -3.41
C ASN A 89 -6.15 13.17 -4.26
N GLY A 90 -6.38 12.95 -5.55
CA GLY A 90 -5.31 12.54 -6.45
C GLY A 90 -5.82 12.18 -7.82
N LEU A 91 -4.86 12.04 -8.72
CA LEU A 91 -5.06 11.53 -10.07
C LEU A 91 -3.81 10.80 -10.54
N MET A 92 -3.96 10.02 -11.60
CA MET A 92 -2.83 9.41 -12.31
C MET A 92 -2.88 9.78 -13.79
N LEU A 93 -1.75 10.20 -14.34
CA LEU A 93 -1.55 10.40 -15.77
C LEU A 93 -0.88 9.15 -16.33
N VAL A 94 -1.44 8.53 -17.38
CA VAL A 94 -0.81 7.42 -18.10
C VAL A 94 -0.22 7.97 -19.39
N LEU A 95 1.07 7.76 -19.58
CA LEU A 95 1.82 8.26 -20.74
C LEU A 95 2.46 7.09 -21.48
N SER A 96 2.53 7.19 -22.80
CA SER A 96 3.24 6.22 -23.62
C SER A 96 4.74 6.29 -23.33
N ALA A 97 5.35 5.16 -22.99
CA ALA A 97 6.80 5.07 -22.83
C ALA A 97 7.55 5.19 -24.16
N ARG A 98 6.85 5.05 -25.30
CA ARG A 98 7.42 5.13 -26.65
C ARG A 98 7.46 6.55 -27.21
N THR A 99 6.44 7.36 -26.91
CA THR A 99 6.27 8.69 -27.52
C THR A 99 6.18 9.83 -26.51
N GLY A 100 5.97 9.53 -25.23
CA GLY A 100 5.72 10.53 -24.19
C GLY A 100 4.32 11.15 -24.26
N LEU A 101 3.46 10.74 -25.20
CA LEU A 101 2.10 11.27 -25.31
C LEU A 101 1.20 10.70 -24.21
N THR A 102 0.30 11.54 -23.68
CA THR A 102 -0.72 11.12 -22.72
C THR A 102 -1.70 10.15 -23.37
N GLU A 103 -1.86 8.98 -22.79
CA GLU A 103 -2.83 7.98 -23.21
C GLU A 103 -4.12 8.07 -22.39
N ALA A 104 -4.01 8.37 -21.09
CA ALA A 104 -5.17 8.54 -20.22
C ALA A 104 -4.93 9.49 -19.05
N VAL A 105 -6.03 10.08 -18.57
CA VAL A 105 -6.09 10.81 -17.30
C VAL A 105 -7.11 10.11 -16.40
N LEU A 106 -6.64 9.61 -15.27
CA LEU A 106 -7.42 8.86 -14.29
C LEU A 106 -7.78 9.79 -13.12
N LEU A 107 -9.00 10.35 -13.15
CA LEU A 107 -9.55 11.26 -12.14
C LEU A 107 -10.13 10.44 -10.98
N ASP A 108 -9.26 9.73 -10.27
CA ASP A 108 -9.63 8.67 -9.33
C ASP A 108 -9.91 9.17 -7.90
N ASN A 109 -9.54 10.41 -7.59
CA ASN A 109 -9.59 10.99 -6.25
C ASN A 109 -8.92 10.06 -5.21
N GLY A 110 -7.76 9.48 -5.58
CA GLY A 110 -6.99 8.58 -4.71
C GLY A 110 -7.50 7.15 -4.61
N TYR A 111 -8.58 6.78 -5.29
CA TYR A 111 -9.14 5.42 -5.25
C TYR A 111 -8.13 4.33 -5.69
N LEU A 112 -7.44 4.52 -6.81
CA LEU A 112 -6.44 3.55 -7.29
C LEU A 112 -5.25 3.47 -6.35
N THR A 113 -4.89 4.58 -5.69
CA THR A 113 -3.90 4.56 -4.60
C THR A 113 -4.39 3.69 -3.44
N ALA A 114 -5.66 3.78 -3.07
CA ALA A 114 -6.21 2.96 -2.01
C ALA A 114 -6.21 1.46 -2.37
N VAL A 115 -6.62 1.12 -3.59
CA VAL A 115 -6.65 -0.25 -4.11
C VAL A 115 -5.25 -0.85 -4.20
N ARG A 116 -4.28 -0.16 -4.81
CA ARG A 116 -2.91 -0.70 -4.97
C ARG A 116 -2.19 -0.86 -3.63
N THR A 117 -2.49 -0.01 -2.65
CA THR A 117 -1.92 -0.09 -1.29
C THR A 117 -2.46 -1.32 -0.55
N ALA A 118 -3.76 -1.59 -0.65
CA ALA A 118 -4.39 -2.80 -0.14
C ALA A 118 -3.87 -4.07 -0.82
N ALA A 119 -3.78 -4.05 -2.14
CA ALA A 119 -3.21 -5.13 -2.92
C ALA A 119 -1.76 -5.44 -2.52
N ALA A 120 -0.93 -4.41 -2.28
CA ALA A 120 0.45 -4.60 -1.83
C ALA A 120 0.53 -5.32 -0.47
N GLY A 121 -0.34 -4.98 0.49
CA GLY A 121 -0.40 -5.67 1.78
C GLY A 121 -0.85 -7.13 1.64
N ALA A 122 -1.78 -7.42 0.73
CA ALA A 122 -2.13 -8.80 0.39
C ALA A 122 -0.98 -9.56 -0.28
N VAL A 123 -0.16 -8.93 -1.12
CA VAL A 123 1.05 -9.56 -1.69
C VAL A 123 2.04 -9.91 -0.59
N ALA A 124 2.29 -9.00 0.36
CA ALA A 124 3.16 -9.26 1.50
C ALA A 124 2.66 -10.47 2.31
N ALA A 125 1.38 -10.47 2.69
CA ALA A 125 0.77 -11.59 3.40
C ALA A 125 0.84 -12.89 2.58
N ARG A 126 0.55 -12.84 1.28
CA ARG A 126 0.59 -13.98 0.37
C ARG A 126 1.95 -14.66 0.38
N ARG A 127 3.03 -13.88 0.44
CA ARG A 127 4.42 -14.35 0.36
C ARG A 127 5.08 -14.65 1.71
N LEU A 128 4.66 -13.97 2.77
CA LEU A 128 5.39 -13.96 4.05
C LEU A 128 4.56 -14.47 5.23
N ALA A 129 3.23 -14.49 5.16
CA ALA A 129 2.39 -15.11 6.19
C ALA A 129 2.26 -16.62 6.00
N ARG A 130 1.99 -17.33 7.09
CA ARG A 130 1.67 -18.76 7.01
C ARG A 130 0.45 -19.00 6.12
N ALA A 131 0.45 -20.11 5.39
CA ALA A 131 -0.66 -20.46 4.49
C ALA A 131 -1.94 -20.84 5.27
N ASP A 132 -1.78 -21.34 6.49
CA ASP A 132 -2.87 -21.71 7.41
C ASP A 132 -3.35 -20.55 8.30
N ALA A 133 -2.90 -19.31 8.07
CA ALA A 133 -3.35 -18.15 8.82
C ALA A 133 -4.89 -17.97 8.74
N ARG A 134 -5.53 -17.73 9.88
CA ARG A 134 -6.98 -17.57 10.05
C ARG A 134 -7.37 -16.33 10.87
N ARG A 135 -6.47 -15.83 11.73
CA ARG A 135 -6.75 -14.73 12.67
C ARG A 135 -5.96 -13.49 12.27
N ALA A 136 -6.66 -12.41 11.95
CA ALA A 136 -6.06 -11.12 11.62
C ALA A 136 -6.17 -10.14 12.79
N ALA A 137 -5.14 -9.32 12.99
CA ALA A 137 -5.19 -8.12 13.82
C ALA A 137 -5.07 -6.88 12.94
N ILE A 138 -5.95 -5.91 13.12
CA ILE A 138 -5.90 -4.63 12.40
C ILE A 138 -5.67 -3.51 13.41
N VAL A 139 -4.53 -2.83 13.28
CA VAL A 139 -4.13 -1.69 14.10
C VAL A 139 -4.41 -0.42 13.30
N GLY A 140 -5.56 0.20 13.59
CA GLY A 140 -6.17 1.27 12.83
C GLY A 140 -7.62 0.96 12.45
N ALA A 141 -8.41 1.99 12.16
CA ALA A 141 -9.81 1.84 11.72
C ALA A 141 -10.16 2.81 10.58
N GLY A 142 -9.16 3.20 9.79
CA GLY A 142 -9.31 4.08 8.62
C GLY A 142 -9.77 3.36 7.36
N GLU A 143 -9.66 4.01 6.21
CA GLU A 143 -9.97 3.42 4.90
C GLU A 143 -9.03 2.26 4.58
N GLN A 144 -7.72 2.44 4.75
CA GLN A 144 -6.75 1.36 4.52
C GLN A 144 -6.97 0.18 5.45
N ALA A 145 -7.30 0.37 6.72
CA ALA A 145 -7.61 -0.74 7.63
C ALA A 145 -8.66 -1.70 7.04
N ARG A 146 -9.71 -1.14 6.40
CA ARG A 146 -10.81 -1.92 5.82
C ARG A 146 -10.37 -2.64 4.56
N LEU A 147 -9.74 -1.90 3.64
CA LEU A 147 -9.24 -2.47 2.39
C LEU A 147 -8.14 -3.51 2.62
N GLN A 148 -7.33 -3.38 3.66
CA GLN A 148 -6.34 -4.39 4.03
C GLN A 148 -7.02 -5.68 4.51
N LEU A 149 -8.08 -5.60 5.32
CA LEU A 149 -8.87 -6.78 5.67
C LEU A 149 -9.48 -7.43 4.41
N ASP A 150 -10.13 -6.63 3.55
CA ASP A 150 -10.68 -7.11 2.28
C ASP A 150 -9.62 -7.83 1.44
N ALA A 151 -8.44 -7.23 1.29
CA ALA A 151 -7.35 -7.78 0.51
C ALA A 151 -6.75 -9.05 1.13
N LEU A 152 -6.63 -9.10 2.47
CA LEU A 152 -6.19 -10.28 3.20
C LEU A 152 -7.13 -11.47 2.97
N MET A 153 -8.44 -11.22 2.99
CA MET A 153 -9.46 -12.26 2.77
C MET A 153 -9.44 -12.83 1.33
N LEU A 154 -8.88 -12.10 0.36
CA LEU A 154 -8.66 -12.60 -1.00
C LEU A 154 -7.46 -13.56 -1.10
N VAL A 155 -6.58 -13.60 -0.11
CA VAL A 155 -5.33 -14.39 -0.15
C VAL A 155 -5.16 -15.35 1.03
N ARG A 156 -5.98 -15.21 2.06
CA ARG A 156 -6.02 -16.06 3.26
C ARG A 156 -7.46 -16.26 3.69
N ASP A 157 -7.74 -17.42 4.27
CA ASP A 157 -9.05 -17.82 4.76
C ASP A 157 -9.31 -17.20 6.15
N ILE A 158 -9.30 -15.87 6.25
CA ILE A 158 -9.47 -15.18 7.54
C ILE A 158 -10.88 -15.42 8.07
N THR A 159 -10.98 -15.98 9.28
CA THR A 159 -12.24 -16.27 9.98
C THR A 159 -12.45 -15.41 11.21
N HIS A 160 -11.39 -14.76 11.71
CA HIS A 160 -11.45 -13.86 12.85
C HIS A 160 -10.63 -12.60 12.61
N VAL A 161 -11.17 -11.44 12.99
CA VAL A 161 -10.44 -10.17 13.04
C VAL A 161 -10.53 -9.53 14.43
N THR A 162 -9.38 -9.16 14.99
CA THR A 162 -9.31 -8.31 16.18
C THR A 162 -8.85 -6.91 15.76
N VAL A 163 -9.58 -5.88 16.19
CA VAL A 163 -9.34 -4.51 15.75
C VAL A 163 -8.96 -3.67 16.95
N TRP A 164 -7.91 -2.86 16.80
CA TRP A 164 -7.59 -1.81 17.74
C TRP A 164 -7.51 -0.48 16.99
N ALA A 165 -8.07 0.57 17.56
CA ALA A 165 -7.84 1.93 17.11
C ALA A 165 -7.82 2.87 18.32
N ARG A 166 -7.11 3.99 18.18
CA ARG A 166 -7.06 5.05 19.19
C ARG A 166 -8.45 5.58 19.56
N ASP A 167 -9.33 5.66 18.56
CA ASP A 167 -10.75 5.96 18.71
C ASP A 167 -11.51 4.64 18.82
N ALA A 168 -11.97 4.33 20.02
CA ALA A 168 -12.66 3.09 20.32
C ALA A 168 -13.98 2.95 19.55
N GLU A 169 -14.70 4.04 19.30
CA GLU A 169 -15.95 3.98 18.54
C GLU A 169 -15.69 3.63 17.07
N ARG A 170 -14.61 4.15 16.48
CA ARG A 170 -14.19 3.74 15.13
C ARG A 170 -13.83 2.26 15.07
N ALA A 171 -13.19 1.71 16.10
CA ALA A 171 -12.89 0.28 16.18
C ALA A 171 -14.17 -0.57 16.29
N VAL A 172 -15.14 -0.14 17.10
CA VAL A 172 -16.46 -0.80 17.19
C VAL A 172 -17.16 -0.79 15.84
N ARG A 173 -17.28 0.38 15.18
CA ARG A 173 -17.89 0.48 13.86
C ARG A 173 -17.18 -0.39 12.83
N PHE A 174 -15.86 -0.42 12.83
CA PHE A 174 -15.10 -1.31 11.95
C PHE A 174 -15.46 -2.78 12.19
N ALA A 175 -15.50 -3.22 13.46
CA ALA A 175 -15.81 -4.61 13.78
C ALA A 175 -17.25 -4.96 13.35
N ASP A 176 -18.21 -4.06 13.53
CA ASP A 176 -19.58 -4.24 13.07
C ASP A 176 -19.67 -4.32 11.54
N ASP A 177 -18.99 -3.42 10.84
CA ASP A 177 -18.87 -3.42 9.37
C ASP A 177 -18.29 -4.76 8.87
N ALA A 178 -17.22 -5.25 9.51
CA ALA A 178 -16.55 -6.49 9.13
C ALA A 178 -17.45 -7.72 9.33
N ARG A 179 -18.21 -7.78 10.43
CA ARG A 179 -19.20 -8.86 10.65
C ARG A 179 -20.28 -8.82 9.58
N ALA A 180 -20.80 -7.63 9.27
CA ALA A 180 -21.89 -7.46 8.30
C ALA A 180 -21.45 -7.78 6.86
N ALA A 181 -20.25 -7.35 6.46
CA ALA A 181 -19.76 -7.51 5.09
C ALA A 181 -19.23 -8.92 4.80
N HIS A 182 -18.61 -9.58 5.78
CA HIS A 182 -17.88 -10.83 5.55
C HIS A 182 -18.41 -12.05 6.32
N GLY A 183 -19.27 -11.86 7.31
CA GLY A 183 -19.78 -12.97 8.14
C GLY A 183 -18.71 -13.64 8.99
N ILE A 184 -17.61 -12.94 9.31
CA ILE A 184 -16.53 -13.43 10.18
C ILE A 184 -16.73 -12.95 11.63
N ASP A 185 -16.02 -13.58 12.56
CA ASP A 185 -15.93 -13.06 13.92
C ASP A 185 -15.08 -11.79 13.95
N ALA A 186 -15.60 -10.71 14.53
CA ALA A 186 -14.84 -9.50 14.77
C ALA A 186 -14.85 -9.13 16.26
N THR A 187 -13.73 -8.66 16.80
CA THR A 187 -13.64 -8.18 18.19
C THR A 187 -12.84 -6.88 18.26
N VAL A 188 -13.06 -6.11 19.34
CA VAL A 188 -12.30 -4.88 19.61
C VAL A 188 -11.36 -5.14 20.76
N ALA A 189 -10.06 -4.92 20.53
CA ALA A 189 -9.04 -5.02 21.56
C ALA A 189 -8.88 -3.71 22.35
N ARG A 190 -8.49 -3.85 23.62
CA ARG A 190 -8.24 -2.71 24.52
C ARG A 190 -6.84 -2.11 24.37
N SER A 191 -5.92 -2.83 23.75
CA SER A 191 -4.55 -2.41 23.47
C SER A 191 -4.02 -3.10 22.22
N VAL A 192 -2.93 -2.58 21.64
CA VAL A 192 -2.23 -3.21 20.52
C VAL A 192 -1.70 -4.59 20.93
N HIS A 193 -1.11 -4.70 22.12
CA HIS A 193 -0.69 -5.98 22.69
C HIS A 193 -1.82 -7.03 22.69
N ALA A 194 -3.01 -6.65 23.17
CA ALA A 194 -4.16 -7.55 23.20
C ALA A 194 -4.69 -7.89 21.79
N ALA A 195 -4.52 -6.99 20.81
CA ALA A 195 -4.89 -7.27 19.42
C ALA A 195 -3.97 -8.31 18.78
N LEU A 196 -2.66 -8.22 19.07
CA LEU A 196 -1.63 -9.05 18.44
C LEU A 196 -1.47 -10.42 19.12
N ALA A 197 -1.82 -10.56 20.39
CA ALA A 197 -1.53 -11.74 21.22
C ALA A 197 -1.88 -13.10 20.59
N ASP A 198 -2.92 -13.12 19.76
CA ASP A 198 -3.53 -14.32 19.19
C ASP A 198 -3.58 -14.30 17.64
N ALA A 199 -2.91 -13.32 17.02
CA ALA A 199 -3.00 -13.04 15.60
C ALA A 199 -2.01 -13.89 14.78
N ASP A 200 -2.45 -14.40 13.63
CA ASP A 200 -1.53 -14.98 12.64
C ASP A 200 -0.90 -13.90 11.77
N ILE A 201 -1.69 -12.85 11.47
CA ILE A 201 -1.31 -11.71 10.65
C ILE A 201 -1.75 -10.45 11.36
N ALA A 202 -0.85 -9.48 11.53
CA ALA A 202 -1.18 -8.13 11.94
C ALA A 202 -0.96 -7.15 10.79
N VAL A 203 -1.84 -6.16 10.62
CA VAL A 203 -1.66 -5.06 9.68
C VAL A 203 -1.79 -3.75 10.42
N THR A 204 -0.77 -2.90 10.32
CA THR A 204 -0.77 -1.56 10.91
C THR A 204 -1.03 -0.53 9.81
N THR A 205 -1.98 0.38 10.04
CA THR A 205 -2.42 1.37 9.03
C THR A 205 -2.67 2.75 9.66
N THR A 206 -1.92 3.11 10.69
CA THR A 206 -2.08 4.36 11.44
C THR A 206 -1.09 5.43 10.98
N PRO A 207 -1.45 6.72 11.07
CA PRO A 207 -0.51 7.81 10.85
C PRO A 207 0.28 8.12 12.13
N SER A 208 0.65 7.10 12.92
CA SER A 208 1.32 7.31 14.20
C SER A 208 2.70 7.95 14.01
N ARG A 209 3.12 8.74 15.00
CA ARG A 209 4.46 9.33 15.10
C ARG A 209 5.27 8.69 16.24
N GLU A 210 4.68 7.71 16.89
CA GLU A 210 5.23 6.98 18.02
C GLU A 210 4.98 5.49 17.81
N PRO A 211 5.93 4.62 18.18
CA PRO A 211 5.75 3.18 18.07
C PRO A 211 4.50 2.69 18.82
N LEU A 212 3.77 1.78 18.17
CA LEU A 212 2.58 1.12 18.70
C LEU A 212 2.83 -0.37 18.96
N VAL A 213 3.68 -0.99 18.14
CA VAL A 213 4.05 -2.41 18.23
C VAL A 213 5.51 -2.52 18.68
N HIS A 214 5.73 -3.31 19.71
CA HIS A 214 7.05 -3.57 20.30
C HIS A 214 7.44 -5.03 20.13
N ALA A 215 8.73 -5.35 20.37
CA ALA A 215 9.21 -6.74 20.28
C ALA A 215 8.46 -7.70 21.21
N ALA A 216 7.97 -7.21 22.36
CA ALA A 216 7.19 -8.00 23.32
C ALA A 216 5.77 -8.37 22.83
N ASP A 217 5.29 -7.70 21.78
CA ASP A 217 4.01 -8.03 21.14
C ASP A 217 4.15 -9.10 20.05
N LEU A 218 5.39 -9.41 19.65
CA LEU A 218 5.68 -10.38 18.60
C LEU A 218 5.76 -11.78 19.19
N HIS A 219 5.19 -12.76 18.48
CA HIS A 219 5.23 -14.16 18.85
C HIS A 219 5.48 -15.06 17.63
N ALA A 220 5.87 -16.31 17.90
CA ALA A 220 6.19 -17.30 16.88
C ALA A 220 5.09 -17.41 15.81
N GLY A 221 5.50 -17.37 14.55
CA GLY A 221 4.62 -17.52 13.39
C GLY A 221 3.89 -16.24 12.94
N LEU A 222 3.94 -15.15 13.71
CA LEU A 222 3.29 -13.88 13.36
C LEU A 222 3.87 -13.28 12.07
N HIS A 223 2.99 -12.78 11.21
CA HIS A 223 3.34 -11.88 10.12
C HIS A 223 2.81 -10.47 10.41
N VAL A 224 3.63 -9.44 10.23
CA VAL A 224 3.20 -8.04 10.33
C VAL A 224 3.39 -7.36 8.97
N THR A 225 2.34 -6.77 8.44
CA THR A 225 2.42 -5.83 7.32
C THR A 225 2.29 -4.41 7.85
N ALA A 226 3.36 -3.62 7.78
CA ALA A 226 3.36 -2.23 8.21
C ALA A 226 3.09 -1.30 7.02
N MET A 227 1.99 -0.54 7.08
CA MET A 227 1.53 0.31 5.98
C MET A 227 1.58 1.81 6.30
N GLY A 228 1.60 2.19 7.57
CA GLY A 228 1.34 3.58 8.00
C GLY A 228 2.55 4.51 7.96
N SER A 229 3.77 3.98 8.05
CA SER A 229 5.01 4.76 8.00
C SER A 229 5.43 5.03 6.54
N ASP A 230 4.80 6.01 5.90
CA ASP A 230 5.12 6.44 4.53
C ASP A 230 5.86 7.78 4.46
N ALA A 231 6.18 8.38 5.61
CA ALA A 231 6.86 9.66 5.74
C ALA A 231 7.91 9.60 6.87
N HIS A 232 8.94 10.45 6.77
CA HIS A 232 10.09 10.45 7.69
C HIS A 232 9.75 10.68 9.18
N TYR A 233 8.58 11.23 9.49
CA TYR A 233 8.11 11.49 10.85
C TYR A 233 7.06 10.50 11.36
N LYS A 234 6.66 9.52 10.54
CA LYS A 234 5.65 8.51 10.92
C LYS A 234 6.33 7.21 11.28
N THR A 235 5.88 6.55 12.34
CA THR A 235 6.34 5.20 12.72
C THR A 235 5.25 4.49 13.51
N GLU A 236 5.11 3.20 13.27
CA GLU A 236 4.19 2.32 13.99
C GLU A 236 4.92 1.21 14.74
N LEU A 237 6.16 0.87 14.35
CA LEU A 237 6.93 -0.22 14.92
C LEU A 237 8.17 0.29 15.68
N ALA A 238 8.38 -0.23 16.88
CA ALA A 238 9.53 0.15 17.69
C ALA A 238 10.83 -0.42 17.11
N PRO A 239 11.98 0.27 17.20
CA PRO A 239 13.27 -0.25 16.75
C PRO A 239 13.63 -1.65 17.28
N SER A 240 13.10 -2.02 18.45
CA SER A 240 13.27 -3.34 19.05
C SER A 240 12.80 -4.50 18.16
N VAL A 241 11.86 -4.28 17.23
CA VAL A 241 11.29 -5.36 16.40
C VAL A 241 12.31 -5.96 15.42
N PHE A 242 13.32 -5.18 15.01
CA PHE A 242 14.32 -5.58 14.02
C PHE A 242 15.24 -6.70 14.53
N GLY A 243 15.42 -6.82 15.85
CA GLY A 243 16.15 -7.94 16.46
C GLY A 243 15.30 -9.20 16.67
N ALA A 244 13.97 -9.10 16.54
CA ALA A 244 13.03 -10.16 16.89
C ALA A 244 12.34 -10.79 15.66
N ALA A 245 12.46 -10.18 14.47
CA ALA A 245 11.77 -10.63 13.27
C ALA A 245 12.63 -10.51 12.01
N ARG A 246 12.30 -11.33 11.01
CA ARG A 246 12.82 -11.20 9.65
C ARG A 246 12.14 -10.00 8.98
N TYR A 247 12.91 -8.95 8.74
CA TYR A 247 12.43 -7.74 8.08
C TYR A 247 12.54 -7.85 6.55
N PHE A 248 11.46 -7.45 5.90
CA PHE A 248 11.30 -7.30 4.46
C PHE A 248 10.77 -5.89 4.18
N CYS A 249 11.00 -5.37 2.99
CA CYS A 249 10.48 -4.07 2.58
C CYS A 249 10.03 -4.06 1.13
N ASP A 250 9.27 -3.04 0.74
CA ASP A 250 9.00 -2.81 -0.68
C ASP A 250 10.27 -2.39 -1.42
N ARG A 251 10.97 -1.36 -0.95
CA ARG A 251 12.22 -0.84 -1.51
C ARG A 251 13.13 -0.31 -0.42
N LEU A 252 14.30 -0.93 -0.30
CA LEU A 252 15.24 -0.65 0.78
C LEU A 252 15.77 0.79 0.74
N GLN A 253 16.01 1.32 -0.46
CA GLN A 253 16.44 2.71 -0.62
C GLN A 253 15.40 3.70 -0.07
N GLN A 254 14.11 3.38 -0.16
CA GLN A 254 13.03 4.21 0.34
C GLN A 254 12.84 4.01 1.85
N THR A 255 12.78 2.78 2.34
CA THR A 255 12.58 2.50 3.77
C THR A 255 13.70 3.02 4.67
N ARG A 256 14.92 3.17 4.15
CA ARG A 256 16.04 3.82 4.84
C ARG A 256 15.79 5.31 5.16
N VAL A 257 14.96 6.00 4.38
CA VAL A 257 14.71 7.44 4.52
C VAL A 257 13.31 7.77 5.00
N ALA A 258 12.33 6.92 4.70
CA ALA A 258 10.95 7.03 5.13
C ALA A 258 10.38 5.62 5.27
N GLY A 259 9.88 5.26 6.45
CA GLY A 259 9.51 3.88 6.79
C GLY A 259 9.90 3.53 8.23
N GLU A 260 9.59 2.30 8.63
CA GLU A 260 9.95 1.81 9.96
C GLU A 260 11.48 1.66 10.10
N LEU A 261 12.17 1.30 9.01
CA LEU A 261 13.63 1.16 8.99
C LEU A 261 14.36 2.49 9.25
N ALA A 262 13.87 3.61 8.71
CA ALA A 262 14.48 4.92 8.92
C ALA A 262 14.57 5.25 10.42
N HIS A 263 13.51 4.94 11.18
CA HIS A 263 13.45 5.17 12.62
C HIS A 263 14.39 4.24 13.39
N ALA A 264 14.51 2.98 12.97
CA ALA A 264 15.43 2.03 13.58
C ALA A 264 16.90 2.39 13.35
N ILE A 265 17.23 2.93 12.16
CA ILE A 265 18.56 3.47 11.85
C ILE A 265 18.84 4.70 12.70
N ALA A 266 17.90 5.65 12.78
CA ALA A 266 18.06 6.87 13.59
C ALA A 266 18.24 6.56 15.09
N ALA A 267 17.58 5.51 15.59
CA ALA A 267 17.72 5.03 16.96
C ALA A 267 19.01 4.21 17.22
N GLY A 268 19.82 3.93 16.18
CA GLY A 268 21.02 3.10 16.28
C GLY A 268 20.76 1.60 16.49
N ALA A 269 19.52 1.15 16.35
CA ALA A 269 19.16 -0.26 16.47
C ALA A 269 19.55 -1.07 15.22
N VAL A 270 19.69 -0.40 14.08
CA VAL A 270 20.07 -0.99 12.79
C VAL A 270 21.16 -0.14 12.15
N ALA A 271 22.19 -0.77 11.59
CA ALA A 271 23.25 -0.06 10.88
C ALA A 271 22.70 0.59 9.60
N ALA A 272 23.20 1.79 9.26
CA ALA A 272 22.72 2.57 8.11
C ALA A 272 22.94 1.88 6.75
N ASP A 273 23.86 0.91 6.68
CA ASP A 273 24.19 0.09 5.52
C ASP A 273 23.61 -1.34 5.59
N ALA A 274 22.88 -1.68 6.67
CA ALA A 274 22.32 -3.03 6.86
C ALA A 274 21.47 -3.47 5.67
N VAL A 275 21.74 -4.67 5.13
CA VAL A 275 21.07 -5.16 3.92
C VAL A 275 19.90 -6.06 4.30
N PHE A 276 18.72 -5.73 3.80
CA PHE A 276 17.50 -6.53 3.98
C PHE A 276 16.96 -7.02 2.64
N PRO A 277 16.27 -8.17 2.60
CA PRO A 277 15.56 -8.62 1.41
C PRO A 277 14.41 -7.69 1.05
N GLU A 278 14.30 -7.32 -0.22
CA GLU A 278 13.10 -6.66 -0.73
C GLU A 278 12.04 -7.70 -1.14
N LEU A 279 10.76 -7.35 -1.02
CA LEU A 279 9.64 -8.24 -1.33
C LEU A 279 9.69 -8.72 -2.79
N GLY A 280 10.14 -7.86 -3.72
CA GLY A 280 10.35 -8.21 -5.11
C GLY A 280 11.38 -9.33 -5.32
N GLU A 281 12.46 -9.33 -4.53
CA GLU A 281 13.49 -10.38 -4.58
C GLU A 281 12.95 -11.72 -4.06
N VAL A 282 12.08 -11.67 -3.04
CA VAL A 282 11.39 -12.87 -2.52
C VAL A 282 10.43 -13.44 -3.57
N ILE A 283 9.62 -12.59 -4.20
CA ILE A 283 8.69 -13.00 -5.26
C ILE A 283 9.44 -13.63 -6.44
N ALA A 284 10.60 -13.07 -6.80
CA ALA A 284 11.46 -13.56 -7.87
C ALA A 284 12.30 -14.79 -7.49
N GLY A 285 12.22 -15.28 -6.25
CA GLY A 285 13.02 -16.43 -5.77
C GLY A 285 14.52 -16.15 -5.63
N ARG A 286 14.93 -14.87 -5.58
CA ARG A 286 16.33 -14.44 -5.40
C ARG A 286 16.73 -14.36 -3.93
N ARG A 287 15.76 -14.19 -3.04
CA ARG A 287 15.93 -14.19 -1.59
C ARG A 287 14.83 -15.04 -0.96
N GLU A 288 15.12 -15.64 0.18
CA GLU A 288 14.13 -16.42 0.92
C GLU A 288 13.15 -15.51 1.65
N GLY A 289 11.87 -15.86 1.60
CA GLY A 289 10.83 -15.25 2.43
C GLY A 289 10.80 -15.84 3.83
N ARG A 290 9.60 -16.27 4.26
CA ARG A 290 9.44 -17.16 5.42
C ARG A 290 10.09 -18.50 5.13
N THR A 291 10.89 -19.00 6.06
CA THR A 291 11.62 -20.28 5.94
C THR A 291 11.12 -21.33 6.89
N GLN A 292 10.61 -20.93 8.06
CA GLN A 292 10.09 -21.80 9.10
C GLN A 292 8.69 -21.36 9.52
N ARG A 293 7.92 -22.31 10.07
CA ARG A 293 6.56 -22.03 10.57
C ARG A 293 6.56 -20.96 11.66
N ASP A 294 7.57 -20.99 12.53
CA ASP A 294 7.64 -20.14 13.71
C ASP A 294 8.38 -18.81 13.46
N ASP A 295 8.89 -18.58 12.24
CA ASP A 295 9.49 -17.30 11.87
C ASP A 295 8.53 -16.14 12.19
N ILE A 296 9.05 -15.07 12.77
CA ILE A 296 8.34 -13.81 12.86
C ILE A 296 8.76 -12.98 11.64
N THR A 297 7.80 -12.46 10.89
CA THR A 297 8.08 -11.72 9.65
C THR A 297 7.45 -10.34 9.70
N ILE A 298 8.18 -9.32 9.24
CA ILE A 298 7.69 -7.95 9.12
C ILE A 298 7.90 -7.51 7.68
N CYS A 299 6.89 -6.94 7.04
CA CYS A 299 7.00 -6.31 5.74
C CYS A 299 6.62 -4.83 5.84
N ASP A 300 7.60 -3.96 5.63
CA ASP A 300 7.49 -2.50 5.67
C ASP A 300 7.19 -1.96 4.27
N LEU A 301 5.97 -1.43 4.09
CA LEU A 301 5.44 -1.00 2.80
C LEU A 301 5.16 0.51 2.82
N THR A 302 5.94 1.25 2.03
CA THR A 302 5.92 2.72 1.94
C THR A 302 5.25 3.23 0.65
N GLY A 303 5.06 2.33 -0.32
CA GLY A 303 4.41 2.58 -1.59
C GLY A 303 5.35 3.14 -2.66
N THR A 304 5.35 2.50 -3.82
CA THR A 304 6.32 2.78 -4.89
C THR A 304 5.65 3.25 -6.18
N GLY A 305 6.36 4.04 -6.99
CA GLY A 305 5.87 4.45 -8.31
C GLY A 305 5.62 3.27 -9.27
N ALA A 306 6.25 2.13 -9.00
CA ALA A 306 6.01 0.89 -9.75
C ALA A 306 4.61 0.33 -9.52
N GLN A 307 4.12 0.36 -8.28
CA GLN A 307 2.76 -0.05 -7.97
C GLN A 307 1.73 0.91 -8.56
N ASP A 308 2.01 2.22 -8.50
CA ASP A 308 1.14 3.26 -9.09
C ASP A 308 1.05 3.09 -10.62
N THR A 309 2.16 2.80 -11.29
CA THR A 309 2.17 2.50 -12.73
C THR A 309 1.42 1.22 -13.06
N ALA A 310 1.63 0.16 -12.29
CA ALA A 310 1.00 -1.13 -12.53
C ALA A 310 -0.53 -1.06 -12.41
N ILE A 311 -1.07 -0.35 -11.41
CA ILE A 311 -2.52 -0.19 -11.24
C ILE A 311 -3.13 0.72 -12.32
N ALA A 312 -2.42 1.78 -12.73
CA ALA A 312 -2.88 2.69 -13.77
C ALA A 312 -2.90 2.02 -15.16
N VAL A 313 -1.90 1.18 -15.46
CA VAL A 313 -1.88 0.37 -16.69
C VAL A 313 -3.02 -0.65 -16.68
N LEU A 314 -3.31 -1.30 -15.54
CA LEU A 314 -4.46 -2.20 -15.42
C LEU A 314 -5.77 -1.45 -15.67
N ALA A 315 -5.93 -0.24 -15.13
CA ALA A 315 -7.09 0.60 -15.37
C ALA A 315 -7.27 0.90 -16.86
N LEU A 316 -6.20 1.31 -17.55
CA LEU A 316 -6.22 1.61 -18.99
C LEU A 316 -6.54 0.35 -19.82
N GLN A 317 -5.95 -0.80 -19.49
CA GLN A 317 -6.22 -2.07 -20.17
C GLN A 317 -7.70 -2.48 -20.03
N ARG A 318 -8.24 -2.43 -18.82
CA ARG A 318 -9.64 -2.77 -18.55
C ARG A 318 -10.60 -1.76 -19.19
N ALA A 319 -10.27 -0.47 -19.18
CA ALA A 319 -11.04 0.56 -19.86
C ALA A 319 -11.10 0.32 -21.38
N ARG A 320 -9.97 0.00 -22.01
CA ARG A 320 -9.90 -0.34 -23.44
C ARG A 320 -10.73 -1.57 -23.77
N ALA A 321 -10.62 -2.64 -22.96
CA ALA A 321 -11.40 -3.86 -23.13
C ALA A 321 -12.91 -3.62 -23.00
N ALA A 322 -13.31 -2.79 -22.03
CA ALA A 322 -14.71 -2.43 -21.80
C ALA A 322 -15.22 -1.29 -22.71
N ARG A 323 -14.36 -0.68 -23.53
CA ARG A 323 -14.63 0.55 -24.30
C ARG A 323 -15.21 1.67 -23.40
N ALA A 324 -14.66 1.79 -22.20
CA ALA A 324 -15.07 2.76 -21.19
C ALA A 324 -14.17 4.01 -21.20
N GLY A 325 -14.67 5.07 -20.58
CA GLY A 325 -14.02 6.38 -20.51
C GLY A 325 -14.54 7.35 -21.57
N THR A 326 -14.31 8.63 -21.32
CA THR A 326 -14.64 9.72 -22.25
C THR A 326 -13.43 9.99 -23.12
N ILE A 327 -13.61 9.96 -24.44
CA ILE A 327 -12.53 10.20 -25.40
C ILE A 327 -12.37 11.71 -25.61
N PHE A 328 -11.18 12.23 -25.32
CA PHE A 328 -10.81 13.62 -25.52
C PHE A 328 -9.82 13.76 -26.67
N HIS A 329 -10.21 14.51 -27.70
CA HIS A 329 -9.35 14.80 -28.86
C HIS A 329 -8.56 16.08 -28.60
N ASN A 330 -7.25 15.94 -28.38
CA ASN A 330 -6.34 17.06 -28.22
C ASN A 330 -5.78 17.48 -29.59
N ASP A 331 -6.67 17.79 -30.53
CA ASP A 331 -6.29 18.22 -31.86
C ASP A 331 -5.77 19.66 -31.78
N LEU A 332 -4.55 19.88 -32.29
CA LEU A 332 -4.10 21.22 -32.63
C LEU A 332 -4.97 21.66 -33.81
N THR A 333 -6.00 22.47 -33.56
CA THR A 333 -6.63 23.23 -34.65
C THR A 333 -5.56 24.15 -35.22
N THR A 334 -4.93 23.72 -36.31
CA THR A 334 -4.22 24.59 -37.25
C THR A 334 -5.21 25.42 -38.03
#